data_AF-A0A518CIS4-F1
#
_entry.id   AF-A0A518CIS4-F1
#
_cell.length_a   1.000
_cell.length_b   1.000
_cell.length_c   1.000
_cell.angle_alpha   90.00
_cell.angle_beta   90.00
_cell.angle_gamma   90.00
#
_symmetry.space_group_name_H-M   'P 1'
#
loop_
_entity.id
_entity.type
_entity.pdbx_description
1 polymer ?
#
loop_
_entity_poly.entity_id
_entity_poly.type
_entity_poly.pdbx_seq_one_letter_code
_entity_poly.pdbx_strand_id
1 'polypeptide(L)'
;MGLTSALNTSLNGLTLNETTIDVLGNNIANAGTNGFKASTVLFTTQLSRTLSVGSRPSSENGGTNPRQIGLGATTSTIVRDFTQGSVTNSTSPSDLAIEGDGFFVLEGADGNVFSRNGNFTLNSENLLVNAQGLKIQGYGVDDDFNLIKTQLSDIEIPLGDLNVAQQTQSIEVSGALLPTGTVGSQGSIISTDTLYDATTGLVATGATTLQDLRSGAASGGSSVTLFDTIPDELSFAAKKGGRSTGTRSLALDATTTVDDLMLLMNDTLGIADATDAPSAGIPGTPGVTITGGVITVEGNYGTVNDITMAVGDMIQTSDSSAVPLAFTKSQASNGESTLTDFIIFDSLGQAVNVKLSAVLESQSSTSTTFRYFVESVDDSDQNVFISSGLVTFDSNGKVSDGADAIFDVTRNNTAAVSPMQVTVDFRQLSGISSASAGSSISLSSQDGSDPGTLTNFVIDETGIINGVFDNGIIRTLGQVTLARFSNPQGLLESGSGTFREGVSSGPPFLATPGNFGAGTIQAGAIELSNTDIGRNLVDLIVASTNYRGNARVISSVQELVDELLILGR
;
A
#
# COMPACT_ATOMS: atom_id res chain seq x y z
N MET A 1 -28.56 -25.79 71.40
CA MET A 1 -27.64 -24.77 70.84
C MET A 1 -26.52 -25.36 69.99
N GLY A 2 -25.87 -26.46 70.38
CA GLY A 2 -24.79 -27.07 69.57
C GLY A 2 -25.26 -27.69 68.24
N LEU A 3 -26.36 -28.47 68.28
CA LEU A 3 -26.90 -29.19 67.09
C LEU A 3 -27.39 -28.23 65.99
N THR A 4 -28.05 -27.13 66.36
CA THR A 4 -28.50 -26.09 65.41
C THR A 4 -27.33 -25.36 64.74
N SER A 5 -26.22 -25.16 65.46
CA SER A 5 -25.00 -24.57 64.90
C SER A 5 -24.31 -25.52 63.92
N ALA A 6 -24.30 -26.83 64.23
CA ALA A 6 -23.76 -27.85 63.34
C ALA A 6 -24.57 -27.95 62.05
N LEU A 7 -25.91 -27.97 62.14
CA LEU A 7 -26.81 -27.97 60.97
C LEU A 7 -26.57 -26.75 60.06
N ASN A 8 -26.52 -25.54 60.61
CA ASN A 8 -26.28 -24.33 59.81
C ASN A 8 -24.89 -24.32 59.16
N THR A 9 -23.87 -24.81 59.86
CA THR A 9 -22.51 -24.91 59.31
C THR A 9 -22.44 -25.92 58.16
N SER A 10 -23.09 -27.07 58.31
CA SER A 10 -23.16 -28.10 57.27
C SER A 10 -24.03 -27.67 56.08
N LEU A 11 -25.14 -26.96 56.31
CA LEU A 11 -25.96 -26.38 55.24
C LEU A 11 -25.17 -25.33 54.44
N ASN A 12 -24.46 -24.42 55.12
CA ASN A 12 -23.58 -23.47 54.46
C ASN A 12 -22.52 -24.20 53.62
N GLY A 13 -21.83 -25.20 54.19
CA GLY A 13 -20.87 -26.01 53.46
C GLY A 13 -21.47 -26.71 52.23
N LEU A 14 -22.73 -27.13 52.29
CA LEU A 14 -23.44 -27.75 51.17
C LEU A 14 -23.65 -26.75 50.02
N THR A 15 -24.15 -25.55 50.33
CA THR A 15 -24.33 -24.47 49.34
C THR A 15 -23.02 -24.02 48.70
N LEU A 16 -21.92 -23.97 49.47
CA LEU A 16 -20.61 -23.62 48.93
C LEU A 16 -20.12 -24.65 47.90
N ASN A 17 -20.24 -25.95 48.23
CA ASN A 17 -19.84 -27.00 47.29
C ASN A 17 -20.74 -27.04 46.05
N GLU A 18 -22.02 -26.70 46.15
CA GLU A 18 -22.93 -26.53 45.01
C GLU A 18 -22.40 -25.43 44.06
N THR A 19 -22.06 -24.26 44.58
CA THR A 19 -21.48 -23.18 43.75
C THR A 19 -20.16 -23.59 43.08
N THR A 20 -19.32 -24.38 43.76
CA THR A 20 -18.11 -24.95 43.15
C THR A 20 -18.43 -25.94 42.05
N ILE A 21 -19.41 -26.83 42.27
CA ILE A 21 -19.86 -27.79 41.25
C ILE A 21 -20.37 -27.04 40.00
N ASP A 22 -21.14 -25.97 40.17
CA ASP A 22 -21.65 -25.17 39.07
C ASP A 22 -20.53 -24.51 38.26
N VAL A 23 -19.56 -23.89 38.95
CA VAL A 23 -18.41 -23.24 38.29
C VAL A 23 -17.52 -24.25 37.58
N LEU A 24 -17.20 -25.37 38.22
CA LEU A 24 -16.40 -26.44 37.59
C LEU A 24 -17.14 -27.08 36.41
N GLY A 25 -18.45 -27.29 36.54
CA GLY A 25 -19.30 -27.79 35.46
C GLY A 25 -19.31 -26.85 34.27
N ASN A 26 -19.40 -25.54 34.51
CA ASN A 26 -19.32 -24.52 33.46
C ASN A 26 -17.93 -24.50 32.79
N ASN A 27 -16.85 -24.59 33.56
CA ASN A 27 -15.49 -24.66 33.02
C ASN A 27 -15.34 -25.87 32.07
N ILE A 28 -15.76 -27.06 32.52
CA ILE A 28 -15.68 -28.30 31.73
C ILE A 28 -16.52 -28.20 30.46
N ALA A 29 -17.74 -27.65 30.55
CA ALA A 29 -18.61 -27.47 29.40
C ALA A 29 -18.01 -26.53 28.34
N ASN A 30 -17.24 -25.52 28.77
CA ASN A 30 -16.60 -24.53 27.89
C ASN A 30 -15.13 -24.83 27.59
N ALA A 31 -14.65 -26.05 27.87
CA ALA A 31 -13.27 -26.43 27.57
C ALA A 31 -12.95 -26.41 26.06
N GLY A 32 -13.96 -26.56 25.20
CA GLY A 32 -13.82 -26.46 23.73
C GLY A 32 -14.11 -25.08 23.15
N THR A 33 -14.50 -24.09 23.98
CA THR A 33 -14.85 -22.76 23.51
C THR A 33 -13.59 -21.89 23.37
N ASN A 34 -13.36 -21.34 22.18
CA ASN A 34 -12.22 -20.48 21.90
C ASN A 34 -12.26 -19.20 22.76
N GLY A 35 -11.11 -18.81 23.30
CA GLY A 35 -10.97 -17.62 24.14
C GLY A 35 -11.66 -17.70 25.51
N PHE A 36 -12.19 -18.85 25.92
CA PHE A 36 -12.85 -19.00 27.22
C PHE A 36 -11.85 -18.91 28.38
N LYS A 37 -12.29 -18.23 29.46
CA LYS A 37 -11.51 -18.02 30.69
C LYS A 37 -12.18 -18.72 31.87
N ALA A 38 -11.54 -19.77 32.35
CA ALA A 38 -11.98 -20.59 33.47
C ALA A 38 -12.16 -19.75 34.74
N SER A 39 -13.11 -20.15 35.58
CA SER A 39 -13.39 -19.46 36.85
C SER A 39 -13.13 -20.37 38.04
N THR A 40 -12.78 -19.79 39.18
CA THR A 40 -12.59 -20.52 40.45
C THR A 40 -13.33 -19.83 41.58
N VAL A 41 -13.78 -20.61 42.56
CA VAL A 41 -14.51 -20.12 43.73
C VAL A 41 -13.55 -19.96 44.90
N LEU A 42 -13.47 -18.75 45.47
CA LEU A 42 -12.69 -18.50 46.68
C LEU A 42 -13.61 -18.45 47.89
N PHE A 43 -13.27 -19.23 48.92
CA PHE A 43 -13.97 -19.26 50.19
C PHE A 43 -13.23 -18.45 51.25
N THR A 44 -13.98 -17.83 52.15
CA THR A 44 -13.45 -17.22 53.37
C THR A 44 -14.18 -17.75 54.58
N THR A 45 -13.51 -17.86 55.73
CA THR A 45 -14.16 -18.26 56.98
C THR A 45 -15.12 -17.18 57.43
N GLN A 46 -16.31 -17.57 57.89
CA GLN A 46 -17.21 -16.67 58.58
C GLN A 46 -16.63 -16.31 59.98
N LEU A 47 -17.33 -15.48 60.76
CA LEU A 47 -16.91 -15.13 62.12
C LEU A 47 -16.60 -16.37 62.98
N SER A 48 -15.59 -16.28 63.84
CA SER A 48 -15.35 -17.24 64.91
C SER A 48 -15.97 -16.73 66.22
N ARG A 49 -16.63 -17.61 66.97
CA ARG A 49 -17.11 -17.32 68.32
C ARG A 49 -16.00 -17.65 69.31
N THR A 50 -15.48 -16.63 70.00
CA THR A 50 -14.50 -16.82 71.07
C THR A 50 -15.22 -17.19 72.38
N LEU A 51 -14.95 -18.40 72.88
CA LEU A 51 -15.47 -18.91 74.16
C LEU A 51 -14.53 -18.59 75.33
N SER A 52 -13.23 -18.48 75.07
CA SER A 52 -12.22 -18.00 76.01
C SER A 52 -11.06 -17.37 75.23
N VAL A 53 -10.55 -16.24 75.69
CA VAL A 53 -9.42 -15.53 75.07
C VAL A 53 -8.07 -16.17 75.47
N GLY A 54 -8.10 -17.14 76.38
CA GLY A 54 -6.89 -17.69 76.99
C GLY A 54 -6.31 -16.75 78.07
N SER A 55 -5.22 -17.17 78.69
CA SER A 55 -4.51 -16.39 79.71
C SER A 55 -3.00 -16.50 79.56
N ARG A 56 -2.28 -15.44 79.93
CA ARG A 56 -0.81 -15.44 79.93
C ARG A 56 -0.26 -16.34 81.05
N PRO A 57 0.89 -16.99 80.86
CA PRO A 57 1.54 -17.78 81.91
C PRO A 57 1.94 -16.92 83.12
N SER A 58 1.78 -17.47 84.33
CA SER A 58 2.23 -16.89 85.61
C SER A 58 3.17 -17.86 86.35
N SER A 59 3.73 -17.45 87.50
CA SER A 59 4.63 -18.28 88.30
C SER A 59 3.98 -19.56 88.86
N GLU A 60 2.65 -19.63 88.89
CA GLU A 60 1.89 -20.79 89.39
C GLU A 60 1.10 -21.52 88.30
N ASN A 61 0.97 -20.96 87.09
CA ASN A 61 0.14 -21.57 86.05
C ASN A 61 0.66 -21.28 84.63
N GLY A 62 0.70 -22.31 83.77
CA GLY A 62 1.36 -22.26 82.44
C GLY A 62 0.65 -21.46 81.34
N GLY A 63 -0.41 -20.71 81.67
CA GLY A 63 -1.28 -20.05 80.70
C GLY A 63 -2.30 -21.01 80.07
N THR A 64 -3.28 -20.46 79.34
CA THR A 64 -4.30 -21.25 78.66
C THR A 64 -4.51 -20.77 77.23
N ASN A 65 -4.76 -21.69 76.31
CA ASN A 65 -5.02 -21.37 74.91
C ASN A 65 -6.43 -20.78 74.73
N PRO A 66 -6.62 -19.88 73.75
CA PRO A 66 -7.94 -19.41 73.38
C PRO A 66 -8.78 -20.59 72.85
N ARG A 67 -10.06 -20.57 73.21
CA ARG A 67 -11.05 -21.53 72.71
C ARG A 67 -11.99 -20.79 71.78
N GLN A 68 -11.94 -21.11 70.50
CA GLN A 68 -12.78 -20.50 69.48
C GLN A 68 -13.50 -21.60 68.68
N ILE A 69 -14.73 -21.30 68.25
CA ILE A 69 -15.51 -22.16 67.36
C ILE A 69 -15.81 -21.37 66.08
N GLY A 70 -15.48 -21.92 64.92
CA GLY A 70 -15.84 -21.32 63.62
C GLY A 70 -17.32 -21.51 63.32
N LEU A 71 -17.94 -20.52 62.67
CA LEU A 71 -19.35 -20.56 62.24
C LEU A 71 -19.51 -20.97 60.77
N GLY A 72 -18.48 -21.56 60.17
CA GLY A 72 -18.47 -22.01 58.77
C GLY A 72 -17.69 -21.07 57.86
N ALA A 73 -18.08 -21.06 56.58
CA ALA A 73 -17.45 -20.28 55.52
C ALA A 73 -18.51 -19.65 54.61
N THR A 74 -18.10 -18.66 53.82
CA THR A 74 -18.94 -18.01 52.79
C THR A 74 -18.16 -17.90 51.48
N THR A 75 -18.87 -17.83 50.35
CA THR A 75 -18.26 -17.50 49.05
C THR A 75 -17.79 -16.05 49.10
N SER A 76 -16.49 -15.85 48.91
CA SER A 76 -15.88 -14.52 48.88
C SER A 76 -16.07 -13.89 47.50
N THR A 77 -15.66 -14.63 46.46
CA THR A 77 -15.71 -14.18 45.07
C THR A 77 -15.57 -15.39 44.14
N ILE A 78 -16.09 -15.25 42.92
CA ILE A 78 -15.78 -16.12 41.79
C ILE A 78 -14.80 -15.35 40.93
N VAL A 79 -13.55 -15.81 40.86
CA VAL A 79 -12.47 -15.12 40.13
C VAL A 79 -12.30 -15.81 38.79
N ARG A 80 -12.19 -15.01 37.74
CA ARG A 80 -11.89 -15.52 36.40
C ARG A 80 -10.39 -15.52 36.17
N ASP A 81 -9.86 -16.61 35.68
CA ASP A 81 -8.45 -16.72 35.34
C ASP A 81 -8.21 -16.17 33.94
N PHE A 82 -7.61 -14.98 33.85
CA PHE A 82 -7.26 -14.33 32.57
C PHE A 82 -5.91 -14.76 32.02
N THR A 83 -5.25 -15.77 32.61
CA THR A 83 -4.06 -16.37 32.00
C THR A 83 -4.36 -16.88 30.59
N GLN A 84 -3.35 -16.82 29.73
CA GLN A 84 -3.49 -17.19 28.33
C GLN A 84 -3.73 -18.71 28.19
N GLY A 85 -4.65 -19.08 27.29
CA GLY A 85 -4.80 -20.46 26.85
C GLY A 85 -3.73 -20.85 25.83
N SER A 86 -3.71 -22.11 25.41
CA SER A 86 -2.86 -22.54 24.30
C SER A 86 -3.31 -21.89 22.99
N VAL A 87 -2.37 -21.40 22.19
CA VAL A 87 -2.64 -20.88 20.86
C VAL A 87 -2.45 -21.98 19.82
N THR A 88 -3.39 -22.10 18.89
CA THR A 88 -3.33 -23.06 17.79
C THR A 88 -3.47 -22.36 16.45
N ASN A 89 -2.72 -22.81 15.44
CA ASN A 89 -2.83 -22.29 14.08
C ASN A 89 -4.21 -22.62 13.48
N SER A 90 -4.77 -21.65 12.76
CA SER A 90 -5.97 -21.74 11.95
C SER A 90 -5.61 -21.72 10.46
N THR A 91 -6.55 -22.15 9.62
CA THR A 91 -6.47 -22.03 8.16
C THR A 91 -7.04 -20.71 7.65
N SER A 92 -7.81 -19.97 8.47
CA SER A 92 -8.39 -18.69 8.05
C SER A 92 -7.44 -17.53 8.37
N PRO A 93 -7.12 -16.65 7.41
CA PRO A 93 -6.27 -15.48 7.66
C PRO A 93 -6.95 -14.42 8.55
N SER A 94 -8.28 -14.47 8.66
CA SER A 94 -9.08 -13.59 9.52
C SER A 94 -9.09 -14.01 10.99
N ASP A 95 -8.65 -15.22 11.31
CA ASP A 95 -8.58 -15.67 12.70
C ASP A 95 -7.36 -15.08 13.39
N LEU A 96 -7.58 -14.46 14.55
CA LEU A 96 -6.55 -13.75 15.30
C LEU A 96 -6.45 -14.30 16.73
N ALA A 97 -5.23 -14.51 17.21
CA ALA A 97 -4.95 -14.76 18.61
C ALA A 97 -4.16 -13.59 19.20
N ILE A 98 -4.37 -13.30 20.49
CA ILE A 98 -3.57 -12.31 21.22
C ILE A 98 -2.54 -13.08 22.05
N GLU A 99 -1.26 -12.77 21.84
CA GLU A 99 -0.16 -13.25 22.68
C GLU A 99 0.17 -12.22 23.76
N GLY A 100 -0.12 -12.56 25.02
CA GLY A 100 0.02 -11.67 26.17
C GLY A 100 -1.28 -10.98 26.58
N ASP A 101 -1.18 -9.76 27.12
CA ASP A 101 -2.31 -9.04 27.73
C ASP A 101 -3.06 -8.15 26.72
N GLY A 102 -4.38 -8.28 26.65
CA GLY A 102 -5.22 -7.40 25.83
C GLY A 102 -6.58 -8.02 25.56
N PHE A 103 -7.47 -7.27 24.92
CA PHE A 103 -8.75 -7.76 24.42
C PHE A 103 -9.00 -7.11 23.06
N PHE A 104 -9.57 -7.86 22.13
CA PHE A 104 -10.12 -7.27 20.91
C PHE A 104 -11.26 -6.33 21.29
N VAL A 105 -11.29 -5.17 20.63
CA VAL A 105 -12.36 -4.18 20.78
C VAL A 105 -13.39 -4.43 19.70
N LEU A 106 -14.63 -4.65 20.10
CA LEU A 106 -15.76 -4.89 19.21
C LEU A 106 -16.83 -3.83 19.46
N GLU A 107 -17.53 -3.42 18.41
CA GLU A 107 -18.66 -2.51 18.51
C GLU A 107 -19.92 -3.29 18.94
N GLY A 108 -20.50 -2.92 20.08
CA GLY A 108 -21.78 -3.44 20.57
C GLY A 108 -22.89 -2.39 20.56
N ALA A 109 -24.14 -2.83 20.69
CA ALA A 109 -25.33 -1.96 20.64
C ALA A 109 -25.34 -0.85 21.71
N ASP A 110 -24.73 -1.11 22.87
CA ASP A 110 -24.64 -0.19 24.00
C ASP A 110 -23.20 0.35 24.21
N GLY A 111 -22.39 0.36 23.14
CA GLY A 111 -20.97 0.73 23.17
C GLY A 111 -20.03 -0.47 23.06
N ASN A 112 -18.72 -0.20 23.21
CA ASN A 112 -17.67 -1.19 22.96
C ASN A 112 -17.75 -2.39 23.91
N VAL A 113 -17.59 -3.57 23.35
CA VAL A 113 -17.43 -4.83 24.08
C VAL A 113 -16.05 -5.43 23.77
N PHE A 114 -15.57 -6.28 24.68
CA PHE A 114 -14.20 -6.76 24.67
C PHE A 114 -14.18 -8.28 24.61
N SER A 115 -13.31 -8.87 23.78
CA SER A 115 -13.27 -10.32 23.60
C SER A 115 -11.83 -10.83 23.53
N ARG A 116 -11.62 -12.06 23.99
CA ARG A 116 -10.41 -12.85 23.68
C ARG A 116 -10.60 -13.82 22.53
N ASN A 117 -11.85 -14.12 22.18
CA ASN A 117 -12.16 -14.92 21.02
C ASN A 117 -11.91 -14.09 19.76
N GLY A 118 -10.94 -14.50 18.95
CA GLY A 118 -10.61 -13.86 17.68
C GLY A 118 -10.98 -14.70 16.46
N ASN A 119 -12.04 -15.50 16.56
CA ASN A 119 -12.67 -16.08 15.38
C ASN A 119 -13.48 -14.99 14.66
N PHE A 120 -12.93 -14.47 13.57
CA PHE A 120 -13.53 -13.41 12.77
C PHE A 120 -13.74 -13.84 11.33
N THR A 121 -14.76 -13.28 10.71
CA THR A 121 -15.14 -13.52 9.31
C THR A 121 -15.47 -12.19 8.65
N LEU A 122 -15.27 -12.09 7.33
CA LEU A 122 -15.72 -10.94 6.56
C LEU A 122 -17.22 -11.08 6.25
N ASN A 123 -17.99 -10.01 6.46
CA ASN A 123 -19.38 -9.94 6.03
C ASN A 123 -19.48 -9.48 4.56
N SER A 124 -20.70 -9.31 4.04
CA SER A 124 -20.93 -8.82 2.67
C SER A 124 -20.53 -7.37 2.42
N GLU A 125 -20.30 -6.61 3.49
CA GLU A 125 -19.82 -5.22 3.45
C GLU A 125 -18.30 -5.17 3.65
N ASN A 126 -17.61 -6.31 3.55
CA ASN A 126 -16.16 -6.43 3.72
C ASN A 126 -15.65 -6.02 5.11
N LEU A 127 -16.52 -5.97 6.11
CA LEU A 127 -16.18 -5.66 7.50
C LEU A 127 -15.81 -6.93 8.27
N LEU A 128 -14.79 -6.83 9.11
CA LEU A 128 -14.34 -7.94 9.93
C LEU A 128 -15.23 -8.07 11.17
N VAL A 129 -16.04 -9.13 11.21
CA VAL A 129 -17.05 -9.38 12.25
C VAL A 129 -16.82 -10.68 12.99
N ASN A 130 -17.26 -10.74 14.25
CA ASN A 130 -17.29 -12.00 14.99
C ASN A 130 -18.54 -12.84 14.64
N ALA A 131 -18.66 -14.03 15.23
CA ALA A 131 -19.80 -14.93 15.03
C ALA A 131 -21.18 -14.35 15.42
N GLN A 132 -21.22 -13.26 16.20
CA GLN A 132 -22.45 -12.54 16.57
C GLN A 132 -22.74 -11.34 15.65
N GLY A 133 -21.89 -11.07 14.66
CA GLY A 133 -21.98 -9.89 13.79
C GLY A 133 -21.45 -8.60 14.42
N LEU A 134 -20.75 -8.67 15.55
CA LEU A 134 -20.11 -7.51 16.16
C LEU A 134 -18.83 -7.18 15.38
N LYS A 135 -18.68 -5.91 15.02
CA LYS A 135 -17.58 -5.41 14.17
C LYS A 135 -16.33 -5.15 14.98
N ILE A 136 -15.17 -5.55 14.49
CA ILE A 136 -13.90 -5.23 15.13
C ILE A 136 -13.52 -3.77 14.90
N GLN A 137 -13.00 -3.14 15.95
CA GLN A 137 -12.61 -1.73 15.96
C GLN A 137 -11.09 -1.59 15.89
N GLY A 138 -10.64 -0.61 15.13
CA GLY A 138 -9.23 -0.25 15.05
C GLY A 138 -9.00 1.13 14.45
N TYR A 139 -7.80 1.34 13.94
CA TYR A 139 -7.44 2.55 13.22
C TYR A 139 -7.60 2.30 11.72
N GLY A 140 -8.45 3.08 11.06
CA GLY A 140 -8.58 3.09 9.61
C GLY A 140 -7.42 3.81 8.91
N VAL A 141 -7.52 3.93 7.60
CA VAL A 141 -6.56 4.66 6.75
C VAL A 141 -7.20 5.84 6.04
N ASP A 142 -6.39 6.82 5.63
CA ASP A 142 -6.79 7.88 4.70
C ASP A 142 -6.71 7.44 3.24
N ASP A 143 -7.03 8.35 2.31
CA ASP A 143 -7.01 8.10 0.85
C ASP A 143 -5.60 7.70 0.33
N ASP A 144 -4.55 8.05 1.06
CA ASP A 144 -3.16 7.72 0.77
C ASP A 144 -2.68 6.44 1.48
N PHE A 145 -3.59 5.68 2.11
CA PHE A 145 -3.33 4.46 2.87
C PHE A 145 -2.49 4.66 4.15
N ASN A 146 -2.46 5.86 4.72
CA ASN A 146 -1.79 6.13 5.99
C ASN A 146 -2.74 5.93 7.19
N LEU A 147 -2.22 5.34 8.27
CA LEU A 147 -3.00 5.03 9.47
C LEU A 147 -3.47 6.29 10.22
N ILE A 148 -4.78 6.41 10.42
CA ILE A 148 -5.41 7.48 11.20
C ILE A 148 -5.57 7.01 12.65
N LYS A 149 -4.62 7.39 13.53
CA LYS A 149 -4.59 6.94 14.94
C LYS A 149 -5.44 7.77 15.91
N THR A 150 -6.26 8.69 15.41
CA THR A 150 -6.98 9.68 16.24
C THR A 150 -8.35 9.20 16.72
N GLN A 151 -8.98 8.27 15.99
CA GLN A 151 -10.30 7.74 16.32
C GLN A 151 -10.38 6.25 15.99
N LEU A 152 -11.25 5.52 16.69
CA LEU A 152 -11.58 4.16 16.31
C LEU A 152 -12.58 4.16 15.15
N SER A 153 -12.37 3.26 14.20
CA SER A 153 -13.29 2.97 13.10
C SER A 153 -13.42 1.46 12.92
N ASP A 154 -14.49 1.07 12.23
CA ASP A 154 -14.69 -0.31 11.79
C ASP A 154 -13.56 -0.71 10.84
N ILE A 155 -13.08 -1.94 10.96
CA ILE A 155 -12.06 -2.47 10.05
C ILE A 155 -12.73 -3.05 8.80
N GLU A 156 -12.44 -2.44 7.66
CA GLU A 156 -12.90 -2.85 6.33
C GLU A 156 -11.75 -3.43 5.50
N ILE A 157 -12.00 -4.56 4.82
CA ILE A 157 -11.05 -5.25 3.95
C ILE A 157 -11.76 -5.54 2.61
N PRO A 158 -11.82 -4.55 1.69
CA PRO A 158 -12.64 -4.59 0.47
C PRO A 158 -12.08 -5.51 -0.63
N LEU A 159 -12.11 -6.83 -0.39
CA LEU A 159 -11.61 -7.84 -1.32
C LEU A 159 -12.39 -7.80 -2.65
N GLY A 160 -11.67 -7.72 -3.76
CA GLY A 160 -12.23 -7.74 -5.12
C GLY A 160 -12.85 -6.42 -5.60
N ASP A 161 -13.12 -5.46 -4.72
CA ASP A 161 -13.75 -4.18 -5.07
C ASP A 161 -12.74 -3.02 -5.14
N LEU A 162 -11.72 -3.05 -4.27
CA LEU A 162 -10.73 -2.00 -4.21
C LEU A 162 -9.70 -2.14 -5.34
N ASN A 163 -9.70 -1.14 -6.22
CA ASN A 163 -8.74 -1.01 -7.32
C ASN A 163 -7.74 0.09 -7.01
N VAL A 164 -6.46 -0.22 -7.06
CA VAL A 164 -5.38 0.75 -6.82
C VAL A 164 -4.39 0.67 -7.96
N ALA A 165 -4.09 1.83 -8.53
CA ALA A 165 -2.93 2.02 -9.39
C ALA A 165 -1.84 2.76 -8.62
N GLN A 166 -0.59 2.63 -9.06
CA GLN A 166 0.52 3.41 -8.53
C GLN A 166 1.16 4.19 -9.66
N GLN A 167 1.19 5.51 -9.50
CA GLN A 167 1.94 6.39 -10.38
C GLN A 167 3.43 6.06 -10.28
N THR A 168 4.11 6.02 -11.42
CA THR A 168 5.58 5.90 -11.44
C THR A 168 6.19 7.21 -10.95
N GLN A 169 7.01 7.14 -9.91
CA GLN A 169 7.79 8.26 -9.38
C GLN A 169 9.28 8.07 -9.63
N SER A 170 9.74 6.83 -9.71
CA SER A 170 11.14 6.47 -9.91
C SER A 170 11.29 5.32 -10.90
N ILE A 171 12.25 5.46 -11.81
CA ILE A 171 12.69 4.43 -12.73
C ILE A 171 14.21 4.23 -12.60
N GLU A 172 14.66 3.00 -12.82
CA GLU A 172 16.08 2.66 -12.84
C GLU A 172 16.44 2.18 -14.25
N VAL A 173 17.50 2.76 -14.83
CA VAL A 173 17.98 2.42 -16.15
C VAL A 173 19.34 1.73 -16.02
N SER A 174 19.44 0.55 -16.63
CA SER A 174 20.66 -0.25 -16.63
C SER A 174 21.13 -0.50 -18.06
N GLY A 175 22.41 -0.84 -18.20
CA GLY A 175 22.99 -1.09 -19.51
C GLY A 175 24.46 -0.76 -19.58
N ALA A 176 25.01 -0.87 -20.78
CA ALA A 176 26.41 -0.57 -21.07
C ALA A 176 26.50 0.36 -22.27
N LEU A 177 27.14 1.50 -22.09
CA LEU A 177 27.37 2.49 -23.13
C LEU A 177 28.81 2.38 -23.64
N LEU A 178 29.00 2.46 -24.96
CA LEU A 178 30.29 2.28 -25.60
C LEU A 178 31.12 3.58 -25.60
N PRO A 179 32.19 3.69 -24.79
CA PRO A 179 32.91 4.96 -24.67
C PRO A 179 33.78 5.28 -25.89
N THR A 180 34.19 4.27 -26.67
CA THR A 180 35.11 4.41 -27.82
C THR A 180 34.39 4.68 -29.14
N GLY A 181 33.10 5.01 -29.10
CA GLY A 181 32.30 5.30 -30.28
C GLY A 181 32.69 6.61 -30.97
N THR A 182 32.06 6.89 -32.10
CA THR A 182 32.15 8.20 -32.75
C THR A 182 31.46 9.23 -31.87
N VAL A 183 32.13 10.34 -31.56
CA VAL A 183 31.51 11.44 -30.82
C VAL A 183 30.49 12.14 -31.72
N GLY A 184 29.29 12.36 -31.19
CA GLY A 184 28.25 13.12 -31.87
C GLY A 184 28.61 14.60 -31.96
N SER A 185 28.62 15.12 -33.17
CA SER A 185 28.99 16.52 -33.44
C SER A 185 27.99 17.25 -34.33
N GLN A 186 27.03 16.53 -34.91
CA GLN A 186 26.07 17.09 -35.84
C GLN A 186 24.79 16.24 -35.93
N GLY A 187 23.65 16.93 -36.07
CA GLY A 187 22.35 16.34 -36.39
C GLY A 187 22.14 16.12 -37.88
N SER A 188 21.01 15.52 -38.24
CA SER A 188 20.57 15.42 -39.64
C SER A 188 20.03 16.77 -40.13
N ILE A 189 20.47 17.21 -41.31
CA ILE A 189 19.93 18.42 -41.96
C ILE A 189 19.14 18.00 -43.20
N ILE A 190 17.87 18.39 -43.20
CA ILE A 190 16.93 18.16 -44.29
C ILE A 190 16.38 19.52 -44.70
N SER A 191 16.31 19.80 -46.00
CA SER A 191 15.79 21.07 -46.49
C SER A 191 14.84 20.87 -47.66
N THR A 192 13.87 21.79 -47.77
CA THR A 192 12.96 21.85 -48.90
C THR A 192 13.60 22.57 -50.08
N ASP A 193 12.94 22.52 -51.24
CA ASP A 193 13.15 23.53 -52.28
C ASP A 193 12.66 24.91 -51.79
N THR A 194 13.02 25.96 -52.53
CA THR A 194 12.56 27.32 -52.22
C THR A 194 11.05 27.43 -52.38
N LEU A 195 10.40 27.86 -51.31
CA LEU A 195 8.98 28.10 -51.21
C LEU A 195 8.66 29.57 -51.42
N TYR A 196 7.53 29.84 -52.04
CA TYR A 196 7.05 31.16 -52.38
C TYR A 196 5.62 31.34 -51.91
N ASP A 197 5.30 32.58 -51.58
CA ASP A 197 3.96 33.03 -51.29
C ASP A 197 3.26 33.45 -52.59
N ALA A 198 2.18 32.77 -52.97
CA ALA A 198 1.41 33.04 -54.18
C ALA A 198 0.76 34.43 -54.20
N THR A 199 0.48 35.00 -53.02
CA THR A 199 -0.17 36.31 -52.87
C THR A 199 0.83 37.44 -53.07
N THR A 200 2.03 37.32 -52.51
CA THR A 200 3.05 38.39 -52.56
C THR A 200 4.09 38.19 -53.68
N GLY A 201 4.27 36.97 -54.18
CA GLY A 201 5.31 36.60 -55.15
C GLY A 201 6.73 36.64 -54.56
N LEU A 202 6.86 36.77 -53.23
CA LEU A 202 8.13 36.76 -52.51
C LEU A 202 8.42 35.36 -51.96
N VAL A 203 9.65 35.16 -51.48
CA VAL A 203 10.00 33.94 -50.73
C VAL A 203 9.12 33.82 -49.49
N ALA A 204 8.69 32.61 -49.19
CA ALA A 204 7.84 32.35 -48.04
C ALA A 204 8.56 32.69 -46.73
N THR A 205 7.77 33.13 -45.75
CA THR A 205 8.20 33.39 -44.37
C THR A 205 7.32 32.59 -43.42
N GLY A 206 7.64 32.57 -42.13
CA GLY A 206 6.82 31.91 -41.10
C GLY A 206 5.35 32.32 -41.13
N ALA A 207 5.07 33.61 -41.38
CA ALA A 207 3.72 34.16 -41.45
C ALA A 207 2.96 33.87 -42.76
N THR A 208 3.61 33.25 -43.76
CA THR A 208 2.93 32.87 -45.01
C THR A 208 1.88 31.81 -44.71
N THR A 209 0.66 31.97 -45.22
CA THR A 209 -0.44 31.01 -45.04
C THR A 209 -0.19 29.75 -45.88
N LEU A 210 -0.60 28.58 -45.37
CA LEU A 210 -0.40 27.31 -46.09
C LEU A 210 -1.19 27.24 -47.41
N GLN A 211 -2.37 27.89 -47.48
CA GLN A 211 -3.15 28.01 -48.72
C GLN A 211 -2.40 28.69 -49.87
N ASP A 212 -1.52 29.64 -49.55
CA ASP A 212 -0.79 30.45 -50.53
C ASP A 212 0.64 29.92 -50.75
N LEU A 213 1.03 28.86 -50.03
CA LEU A 213 2.36 28.27 -50.12
C LEU A 213 2.53 27.45 -51.40
N ARG A 214 3.57 27.79 -52.17
CA ARG A 214 3.93 27.12 -53.42
C ARG A 214 5.39 26.68 -53.42
N SER A 215 5.66 25.52 -54.02
CA SER A 215 7.03 25.09 -54.37
C SER A 215 7.34 25.41 -55.83
N GLY A 216 8.57 25.86 -56.14
CA GLY A 216 9.01 26.11 -57.52
C GLY A 216 9.50 27.53 -57.76
N ALA A 217 8.88 28.29 -58.68
CA ALA A 217 9.35 29.63 -59.06
C ALA A 217 8.43 30.76 -58.54
N ALA A 218 9.04 31.89 -58.16
CA ALA A 218 8.38 33.08 -57.60
C ALA A 218 7.22 33.66 -58.43
N SER A 219 7.36 33.65 -59.76
CA SER A 219 6.35 34.11 -60.71
C SER A 219 6.72 33.71 -62.14
N GLY A 220 5.77 33.16 -62.91
CA GLY A 220 5.93 32.92 -64.36
C GLY A 220 6.66 31.63 -64.78
N GLY A 221 7.01 30.76 -63.83
CA GLY A 221 7.46 29.38 -64.07
C GLY A 221 6.45 28.34 -63.55
N SER A 222 6.72 27.04 -63.73
CA SER A 222 5.88 25.98 -63.15
C SER A 222 5.97 25.99 -61.62
N SER A 223 4.92 26.46 -60.95
CA SER A 223 4.75 26.40 -59.49
C SER A 223 3.77 25.30 -59.12
N VAL A 224 4.06 24.53 -58.07
CA VAL A 224 3.18 23.48 -57.54
C VAL A 224 2.48 23.99 -56.28
N THR A 225 1.15 23.87 -56.23
CA THR A 225 0.38 24.09 -55.00
C THR A 225 0.62 22.95 -54.03
N LEU A 226 1.00 23.28 -52.80
CA LEU A 226 1.30 22.27 -51.78
C LEU A 226 0.06 21.83 -51.02
N PHE A 227 -0.83 22.76 -50.70
CA PHE A 227 -2.09 22.52 -49.99
C PHE A 227 -3.24 23.06 -50.84
N ASP A 228 -4.00 22.19 -51.49
CA ASP A 228 -5.05 22.58 -52.44
C ASP A 228 -6.48 22.47 -51.88
N THR A 229 -6.63 21.71 -50.79
CA THR A 229 -7.92 21.43 -50.15
C THR A 229 -7.92 22.01 -48.73
N ILE A 230 -8.64 23.11 -48.52
CA ILE A 230 -8.82 23.79 -47.22
C ILE A 230 -10.30 24.20 -47.12
N PRO A 231 -11.02 23.93 -46.00
CA PRO A 231 -10.53 23.35 -44.75
C PRO A 231 -10.26 21.83 -44.84
N ASP A 232 -9.25 21.37 -44.11
CA ASP A 232 -8.82 19.96 -44.06
C ASP A 232 -8.00 19.67 -42.79
N GLU A 233 -7.49 18.46 -42.64
CA GLU A 233 -6.53 18.08 -41.60
C GLU A 233 -5.28 17.50 -42.25
N LEU A 234 -4.12 18.03 -41.87
CA LEU A 234 -2.80 17.56 -42.30
C LEU A 234 -2.28 16.57 -41.27
N SER A 235 -2.07 15.32 -41.67
CA SER A 235 -1.34 14.35 -40.87
C SER A 235 0.14 14.32 -41.27
N PHE A 236 1.01 14.23 -40.27
CA PHE A 236 2.47 14.17 -40.45
C PHE A 236 3.05 13.00 -39.65
N ALA A 237 3.83 12.16 -40.33
CA ALA A 237 4.57 11.06 -39.73
C ALA A 237 5.85 10.81 -40.54
N ALA A 238 7.00 11.08 -39.94
CA ALA A 238 8.30 10.88 -40.56
C ALA A 238 9.05 9.69 -39.92
N LYS A 239 10.31 9.49 -40.32
CA LYS A 239 11.18 8.48 -39.72
C LYS A 239 12.33 9.10 -38.92
N LYS A 240 12.62 8.53 -37.76
CA LYS A 240 13.75 8.86 -36.88
C LYS A 240 14.49 7.57 -36.50
N GLY A 241 15.79 7.49 -36.77
CA GLY A 241 16.57 6.25 -36.61
C GLY A 241 16.01 5.07 -37.42
N GLY A 242 15.33 5.35 -38.54
CA GLY A 242 14.62 4.36 -39.35
C GLY A 242 13.25 3.91 -38.83
N ARG A 243 12.82 4.39 -37.66
CA ARG A 243 11.51 4.08 -37.02
C ARG A 243 10.50 5.18 -37.31
N SER A 244 9.21 4.87 -37.36
CA SER A 244 8.15 5.90 -37.47
C SER A 244 8.05 6.71 -36.17
N THR A 245 7.90 8.04 -36.28
CA THR A 245 7.80 8.95 -35.13
C THR A 245 6.41 8.95 -34.46
N GLY A 246 5.42 8.33 -35.09
CA GLY A 246 4.00 8.47 -34.73
C GLY A 246 3.35 9.57 -35.56
N THR A 247 2.04 9.45 -35.78
CA THR A 247 1.27 10.41 -36.60
C THR A 247 0.72 11.51 -35.70
N ARG A 248 0.97 12.77 -36.07
CA ARG A 248 0.29 13.93 -35.48
C ARG A 248 -0.41 14.73 -36.56
N SER A 249 -1.43 15.48 -36.15
CA SER A 249 -2.28 16.21 -37.07
C SER A 249 -2.30 17.71 -36.79
N LEU A 250 -2.48 18.50 -37.84
CA LEU A 250 -2.71 19.94 -37.81
C LEU A 250 -3.98 20.26 -38.58
N ALA A 251 -4.89 21.03 -37.98
CA ALA A 251 -6.05 21.55 -38.68
C ALA A 251 -5.61 22.61 -39.70
N LEU A 252 -6.04 22.46 -40.95
CA LEU A 252 -5.80 23.40 -42.03
C LEU A 252 -7.02 24.31 -42.21
N ASP A 253 -6.85 25.60 -41.98
CA ASP A 253 -7.81 26.65 -42.26
C ASP A 253 -7.17 27.86 -42.96
N ALA A 254 -7.94 28.93 -43.17
CA ALA A 254 -7.46 30.14 -43.85
C ALA A 254 -6.41 30.94 -43.05
N THR A 255 -6.19 30.59 -41.79
CA THR A 255 -5.26 31.24 -40.86
C THR A 255 -4.03 30.40 -40.55
N THR A 256 -4.03 29.10 -40.86
CA THR A 256 -2.87 28.22 -40.67
C THR A 256 -1.67 28.68 -41.51
N THR A 257 -0.52 28.80 -40.86
CA THR A 257 0.71 29.38 -41.41
C THR A 257 1.85 28.37 -41.54
N VAL A 258 2.94 28.79 -42.18
CA VAL A 258 4.20 28.02 -42.22
C VAL A 258 4.77 27.84 -40.81
N ASP A 259 4.62 28.81 -39.91
CA ASP A 259 5.03 28.66 -38.50
C ASP A 259 4.30 27.50 -37.82
N ASP A 260 3.00 27.33 -38.05
CA ASP A 260 2.22 26.21 -37.51
C ASP A 260 2.69 24.85 -38.08
N LEU A 261 3.05 24.82 -39.37
CA LEU A 261 3.63 23.63 -40.00
C LEU A 261 5.01 23.30 -39.44
N MET A 262 5.88 24.30 -39.24
CA MET A 262 7.20 24.12 -38.66
C MET A 262 7.09 23.62 -37.22
N LEU A 263 6.13 24.12 -36.44
CA LEU A 263 5.83 23.65 -35.10
C LEU A 263 5.37 22.18 -35.10
N LEU A 264 4.41 21.82 -35.97
CA LEU A 264 4.01 20.41 -36.16
C LEU A 264 5.21 19.51 -36.48
N MET A 265 6.10 19.95 -37.37
CA MET A 265 7.30 19.21 -37.75
C MET A 265 8.27 19.06 -36.57
N ASN A 266 8.57 20.14 -35.86
CA ASN A 266 9.48 20.15 -34.71
C ASN A 266 8.98 19.18 -33.63
N ASP A 267 7.70 19.32 -33.28
CA ASP A 267 7.05 18.56 -32.24
C ASP A 267 6.95 17.07 -32.56
N THR A 268 6.56 16.73 -33.79
CA THR A 268 6.41 15.32 -34.20
C THR A 268 7.76 14.60 -34.26
N LEU A 269 8.83 15.32 -34.61
CA LEU A 269 10.18 14.77 -34.70
C LEU A 269 10.89 14.71 -33.33
N GLY A 270 10.33 15.36 -32.30
CA GLY A 270 10.91 15.45 -30.96
C GLY A 270 12.30 16.10 -31.02
N ILE A 271 12.39 17.25 -31.67
CA ILE A 271 13.63 18.01 -31.80
C ILE A 271 13.76 18.94 -30.58
N ALA A 272 14.95 18.95 -29.98
CA ALA A 272 15.26 19.79 -28.83
C ALA A 272 15.74 21.17 -29.29
N ASP A 273 14.80 22.07 -29.56
CA ASP A 273 15.10 23.44 -30.04
C ASP A 273 15.62 24.33 -28.89
N ALA A 274 16.25 25.46 -29.24
CA ALA A 274 16.75 26.49 -28.35
C ALA A 274 15.68 27.10 -27.43
N THR A 275 14.39 26.96 -27.74
CA THR A 275 13.27 27.36 -26.88
C THR A 275 13.00 26.37 -25.75
N ASP A 276 13.44 25.12 -25.90
CA ASP A 276 13.19 24.04 -24.95
C ASP A 276 14.36 23.94 -23.98
N ALA A 277 14.23 24.47 -22.76
CA ALA A 277 15.21 24.20 -21.72
C ALA A 277 15.03 22.75 -21.20
N PRO A 278 16.09 21.92 -21.10
CA PRO A 278 17.52 22.25 -21.17
C PRO A 278 18.18 21.83 -22.51
N SER A 279 18.01 22.60 -23.59
CA SER A 279 18.75 22.43 -24.86
C SER A 279 20.19 22.98 -24.83
N ALA A 280 20.63 23.57 -23.71
CA ALA A 280 21.96 24.14 -23.57
C ALA A 280 23.07 23.07 -23.77
N GLY A 281 23.90 23.28 -24.79
CA GLY A 281 25.08 22.44 -25.08
C GLY A 281 24.88 21.37 -26.15
N ILE A 282 23.70 21.26 -26.79
CA ILE A 282 23.52 20.37 -27.93
C ILE A 282 24.35 20.89 -29.13
N PRO A 283 25.20 20.06 -29.77
CA PRO A 283 25.91 20.45 -30.98
C PRO A 283 24.97 20.82 -32.13
N GLY A 284 25.25 21.94 -32.78
CA GLY A 284 24.43 22.48 -33.86
C GLY A 284 23.36 23.45 -33.38
N THR A 285 22.33 23.63 -34.19
CA THR A 285 21.12 24.40 -33.88
C THR A 285 19.89 23.57 -34.22
N PRO A 286 19.62 22.47 -33.49
CA PRO A 286 18.43 21.66 -33.74
C PRO A 286 17.18 22.54 -33.68
N GLY A 287 16.28 22.32 -34.62
CA GLY A 287 15.04 23.07 -34.76
C GLY A 287 14.54 23.05 -36.20
N VAL A 288 13.35 23.60 -36.39
CA VAL A 288 12.77 23.79 -37.74
C VAL A 288 12.71 25.28 -38.02
N THR A 289 13.45 25.72 -39.04
CA THR A 289 13.55 27.15 -39.38
C THR A 289 13.25 27.38 -40.85
N ILE A 290 12.79 28.58 -41.19
CA ILE A 290 12.64 29.02 -42.57
C ILE A 290 13.55 30.23 -42.83
N THR A 291 14.48 30.08 -43.79
CA THR A 291 15.36 31.18 -44.23
C THR A 291 15.42 31.21 -45.75
N GLY A 292 15.15 32.37 -46.34
CA GLY A 292 15.17 32.54 -47.80
C GLY A 292 14.14 31.67 -48.53
N GLY A 293 13.00 31.37 -47.90
CA GLY A 293 11.95 30.50 -48.42
C GLY A 293 12.27 29.01 -48.33
N VAL A 294 13.39 28.59 -47.75
CA VAL A 294 13.72 27.19 -47.56
C VAL A 294 13.43 26.80 -46.12
N ILE A 295 12.60 25.78 -45.92
CA ILE A 295 12.42 25.16 -44.61
C ILE A 295 13.59 24.21 -44.40
N THR A 296 14.32 24.40 -43.31
CA THR A 296 15.44 23.56 -42.88
C THR A 296 15.08 22.91 -41.54
N VAL A 297 15.09 21.58 -41.53
CA VAL A 297 14.93 20.75 -40.34
C VAL A 297 16.32 20.29 -39.93
N GLU A 298 16.78 20.74 -38.77
CA GLU A 298 17.99 20.24 -38.12
C GLU A 298 17.57 19.36 -36.93
N GLY A 299 17.84 18.07 -37.02
CA GLY A 299 17.47 17.09 -35.98
C GLY A 299 18.48 17.00 -34.84
N ASN A 300 18.11 16.27 -33.78
CA ASN A 300 19.04 15.92 -32.71
C ASN A 300 20.19 15.04 -33.26
N TYR A 301 21.39 15.19 -32.71
CA TYR A 301 22.54 14.34 -33.06
C TYR A 301 22.40 12.92 -32.50
N GLY A 302 23.22 11.99 -33.00
CA GLY A 302 23.15 10.55 -32.73
C GLY A 302 22.54 9.76 -33.89
N THR A 303 23.14 8.61 -34.22
CA THR A 303 22.65 7.73 -35.30
C THR A 303 21.21 7.25 -35.10
N VAL A 304 20.77 7.01 -33.85
CA VAL A 304 19.37 6.65 -33.53
C VAL A 304 18.39 7.82 -33.69
N ASN A 305 18.89 9.05 -33.71
CA ASN A 305 18.11 10.27 -33.90
C ASN A 305 18.10 10.77 -35.35
N ASP A 306 18.74 10.03 -36.28
CA ASP A 306 18.85 10.42 -37.68
C ASP A 306 17.47 10.51 -38.34
N ILE A 307 17.07 11.72 -38.76
CA ILE A 307 15.77 11.96 -39.36
C ILE A 307 15.81 11.62 -40.84
N THR A 308 14.74 11.03 -41.36
CA THR A 308 14.50 10.83 -42.78
C THR A 308 13.08 11.28 -43.10
N MET A 309 12.96 12.14 -44.10
CA MET A 309 11.69 12.68 -44.59
C MET A 309 11.58 12.44 -46.09
N ALA A 310 10.37 12.14 -46.56
CA ALA A 310 10.07 11.89 -47.95
C ALA A 310 8.71 12.50 -48.36
N VAL A 311 8.52 12.63 -49.68
CA VAL A 311 7.19 12.93 -50.25
C VAL A 311 6.27 11.77 -49.88
N GLY A 312 5.21 12.05 -49.11
CA GLY A 312 4.30 11.04 -48.56
C GLY A 312 4.26 10.97 -47.03
N ASP A 313 5.21 11.59 -46.32
CA ASP A 313 5.17 11.70 -44.86
C ASP A 313 4.14 12.74 -44.37
N MET A 314 3.69 13.61 -45.28
CA MET A 314 2.63 14.60 -45.08
C MET A 314 1.42 14.22 -45.95
N ILE A 315 0.27 13.99 -45.32
CA ILE A 315 -0.96 13.55 -46.00
C ILE A 315 -2.13 14.45 -45.58
N GLN A 316 -2.81 15.01 -46.57
CA GLN A 316 -4.11 15.67 -46.43
C GLN A 316 -5.20 14.60 -46.25
N THR A 317 -5.95 14.63 -45.15
CA THR A 317 -6.80 13.49 -44.76
C THR A 317 -8.08 13.40 -45.57
N SER A 318 -8.62 14.52 -46.07
CA SER A 318 -9.86 14.55 -46.83
C SER A 318 -9.83 13.70 -48.11
N ASP A 319 -8.68 13.61 -48.77
CA ASP A 319 -8.48 12.90 -50.03
C ASP A 319 -7.32 11.87 -49.98
N SER A 320 -6.64 11.77 -48.84
CA SER A 320 -5.42 10.96 -48.65
C SER A 320 -4.31 11.30 -49.63
N SER A 321 -4.26 12.55 -50.12
CA SER A 321 -3.23 13.02 -51.02
C SER A 321 -1.95 13.36 -50.25
N ALA A 322 -0.82 12.89 -50.76
CA ALA A 322 0.49 13.27 -50.27
C ALA A 322 0.79 14.71 -50.68
N VAL A 323 1.19 15.55 -49.70
CA VAL A 323 1.67 16.90 -49.98
C VAL A 323 2.94 16.78 -50.84
N PRO A 324 2.99 17.39 -52.04
CA PRO A 324 4.10 17.24 -52.99
C PRO A 324 5.29 18.13 -52.60
N LEU A 325 5.67 18.12 -51.31
CA LEU A 325 6.81 18.84 -50.77
C LEU A 325 8.04 17.93 -50.76
N ALA A 326 9.02 18.25 -51.60
CA ALA A 326 10.27 17.50 -51.68
C ALA A 326 11.22 17.88 -50.54
N PHE A 327 11.89 16.87 -49.98
CA PHE A 327 12.90 17.01 -48.95
C PHE A 327 14.23 16.46 -49.44
N THR A 328 15.28 17.27 -49.33
CA THR A 328 16.65 16.86 -49.64
C THR A 328 17.47 16.79 -48.36
N LYS A 329 17.98 15.59 -48.05
CA LYS A 329 18.89 15.39 -46.93
C LYS A 329 20.31 15.76 -47.35
N SER A 330 20.83 16.86 -46.81
CA SER A 330 22.19 17.34 -47.07
C SER A 330 23.20 16.77 -46.08
N GLN A 331 22.74 16.37 -44.90
CA GLN A 331 23.57 15.88 -43.81
C GLN A 331 22.86 14.76 -43.03
N ALA A 332 23.58 13.68 -42.74
CA ALA A 332 23.13 12.66 -41.79
C ALA A 332 23.61 12.98 -40.37
N SER A 333 22.83 12.54 -39.39
CA SER A 333 23.22 12.60 -37.99
C SER A 333 24.38 11.64 -37.71
N ASN A 334 25.28 12.04 -36.80
CA ASN A 334 26.41 11.20 -36.38
C ASN A 334 26.44 11.03 -34.85
N GLY A 335 27.28 10.10 -34.39
CA GLY A 335 27.47 9.82 -32.97
C GLY A 335 27.01 8.43 -32.58
N GLU A 336 27.83 7.73 -31.80
CA GLU A 336 27.47 6.47 -31.16
C GLU A 336 26.24 6.72 -30.28
N SER A 337 25.21 5.93 -30.47
CA SER A 337 23.95 6.14 -29.77
C SER A 337 23.15 4.86 -29.61
N THR A 338 22.28 4.87 -28.62
CA THR A 338 21.38 3.77 -28.29
C THR A 338 20.03 4.33 -27.85
N LEU A 339 19.01 3.49 -27.87
CA LEU A 339 17.64 3.85 -27.52
C LEU A 339 16.96 2.70 -26.81
N THR A 340 16.11 3.03 -25.84
CA THR A 340 15.15 2.12 -25.21
C THR A 340 13.79 2.78 -25.14
N ASP A 341 12.76 1.98 -25.39
CA ASP A 341 11.36 2.29 -25.14
C ASP A 341 10.87 1.51 -23.92
N PHE A 342 10.13 2.18 -23.05
CA PHE A 342 9.52 1.58 -21.88
C PHE A 342 8.20 2.28 -21.53
N ILE A 343 7.41 1.63 -20.67
CA ILE A 343 6.11 2.12 -20.24
C ILE A 343 6.21 2.49 -18.77
N ILE A 344 5.75 3.69 -18.44
CA ILE A 344 5.48 4.16 -17.08
C ILE A 344 3.97 4.29 -16.88
N PHE A 345 3.52 4.44 -15.65
CA PHE A 345 2.10 4.50 -15.30
C PHE A 345 1.73 5.83 -14.63
N ASP A 346 0.64 6.46 -15.08
CA ASP A 346 0.11 7.67 -14.46
C ASP A 346 -0.67 7.38 -13.15
N SER A 347 -1.19 8.42 -12.49
CA SER A 347 -1.92 8.27 -11.22
C SER A 347 -3.23 7.48 -11.31
N LEU A 348 -3.73 7.23 -12.52
CA LEU A 348 -4.90 6.38 -12.78
C LEU A 348 -4.48 4.99 -13.27
N GLY A 349 -3.18 4.71 -13.39
CA GLY A 349 -2.62 3.47 -13.91
C GLY A 349 -2.67 3.36 -15.43
N GLN A 350 -2.89 4.45 -16.16
CA GLN A 350 -2.78 4.40 -17.63
C GLN A 350 -1.31 4.33 -18.04
N ALA A 351 -1.03 3.49 -19.03
CA ALA A 351 0.28 3.35 -19.63
C ALA A 351 0.68 4.62 -20.40
N VAL A 352 1.90 5.09 -20.17
CA VAL A 352 2.55 6.22 -20.83
C VAL A 352 3.85 5.70 -21.45
N ASN A 353 3.99 5.81 -22.76
CA ASN A 353 5.17 5.34 -23.50
C ASN A 353 6.26 6.40 -23.48
N VAL A 354 7.42 6.05 -22.94
CA VAL A 354 8.59 6.91 -22.90
C VAL A 354 9.72 6.27 -23.71
N LYS A 355 10.38 7.10 -24.51
CA LYS A 355 11.58 6.74 -25.26
C LYS A 355 12.74 7.50 -24.64
N LEU A 356 13.80 6.77 -24.32
CA LEU A 356 15.07 7.32 -23.86
C LEU A 356 16.13 6.98 -24.91
N SER A 357 16.71 8.00 -25.53
CA SER A 357 17.92 7.83 -26.35
C SER A 357 19.13 8.37 -25.61
N ALA A 358 20.29 7.75 -25.83
CA ALA A 358 21.56 8.22 -25.30
C ALA A 358 22.60 8.32 -26.42
N VAL A 359 23.37 9.41 -26.45
CA VAL A 359 24.33 9.71 -27.52
C VAL A 359 25.66 10.14 -26.90
N LEU A 360 26.77 9.62 -27.42
CA LEU A 360 28.12 9.98 -26.97
C LEU A 360 28.43 11.45 -27.33
N GLU A 361 28.55 12.31 -26.33
CA GLU A 361 28.77 13.75 -26.52
C GLU A 361 30.25 14.14 -26.38
N SER A 362 30.96 13.53 -25.44
CA SER A 362 32.39 13.77 -25.31
C SER A 362 33.10 12.59 -24.67
N GLN A 363 34.38 12.45 -24.97
CA GLN A 363 35.26 11.45 -24.36
C GLN A 363 36.64 12.03 -24.11
N SER A 364 37.26 11.60 -23.03
CA SER A 364 38.63 11.93 -22.63
C SER A 364 39.30 10.69 -22.05
N SER A 365 40.59 10.78 -21.70
CA SER A 365 41.30 9.66 -21.06
C SER A 365 40.80 9.31 -19.65
N THR A 366 40.00 10.19 -19.03
CA THR A 366 39.58 10.06 -17.62
C THR A 366 38.06 10.12 -17.43
N SER A 367 37.31 10.50 -18.46
CA SER A 367 35.87 10.68 -18.37
C SER A 367 35.20 10.60 -19.75
N THR A 368 33.99 10.02 -19.76
CA THR A 368 33.14 9.90 -20.94
C THR A 368 31.76 10.45 -20.60
N THR A 369 31.19 11.28 -21.47
CA THR A 369 29.89 11.92 -21.25
C THR A 369 28.91 11.53 -22.34
N PHE A 370 27.73 11.08 -21.94
CA PHE A 370 26.60 10.81 -22.82
C PHE A 370 25.50 11.83 -22.56
N ARG A 371 24.84 12.29 -23.62
CA ARG A 371 23.58 13.02 -23.52
C ARG A 371 22.43 12.07 -23.68
N TYR A 372 21.43 12.19 -22.82
CA TYR A 372 20.16 11.52 -23.01
C TYR A 372 19.10 12.48 -23.54
N PHE A 373 18.15 11.96 -24.31
CA PHE A 373 16.92 12.63 -24.71
C PHE A 373 15.73 11.77 -24.27
N VAL A 374 14.76 12.40 -23.61
CA VAL A 374 13.50 11.79 -23.19
C VAL A 374 12.40 12.30 -24.11
N GLU A 375 11.64 11.38 -24.67
CA GLU A 375 10.55 11.65 -25.59
C GLU A 375 9.31 10.85 -25.20
N SER A 376 8.12 11.43 -25.27
CA SER A 376 6.86 10.70 -25.11
C SER A 376 5.82 11.21 -26.09
N VAL A 377 5.13 10.27 -26.74
CA VAL A 377 3.97 10.59 -27.60
C VAL A 377 2.68 10.74 -26.81
N ASP A 378 2.69 10.31 -25.55
CA ASP A 378 1.54 10.35 -24.63
C ASP A 378 1.55 11.60 -23.74
N ASP A 379 2.56 12.45 -23.91
CA ASP A 379 2.57 13.81 -23.35
C ASP A 379 1.46 14.63 -24.02
N SER A 380 0.65 15.31 -23.20
CA SER A 380 -0.42 16.17 -23.69
C SER A 380 0.05 17.54 -24.18
N ASP A 381 1.29 17.93 -23.86
CA ASP A 381 1.91 19.10 -24.45
C ASP A 381 2.15 18.90 -25.95
N GLN A 382 2.38 20.01 -26.64
CA GLN A 382 2.48 19.95 -28.08
C GLN A 382 3.78 19.28 -28.54
N ASN A 383 4.89 19.29 -27.79
CA ASN A 383 6.15 18.68 -28.22
C ASN A 383 6.30 17.22 -27.73
N VAL A 384 6.74 16.29 -28.59
CA VAL A 384 7.09 14.91 -28.20
C VAL A 384 8.39 14.87 -27.39
N PHE A 385 9.28 15.85 -27.58
CA PHE A 385 10.48 16.01 -26.76
C PHE A 385 10.10 16.55 -25.38
N ILE A 386 10.58 15.88 -24.32
CA ILE A 386 10.32 16.24 -22.93
C ILE A 386 11.52 16.93 -22.30
N SER A 387 12.68 16.25 -22.32
CA SER A 387 13.86 16.69 -21.57
C SER A 387 15.14 16.09 -22.14
N SER A 388 16.26 16.76 -21.87
CA SER A 388 17.59 16.24 -22.15
C SER A 388 18.53 16.46 -20.96
N GLY A 389 19.63 15.74 -20.92
CA GLY A 389 20.66 15.98 -19.90
C GLY A 389 21.89 15.13 -20.09
N LEU A 390 22.85 15.25 -19.19
CA LEU A 390 24.16 14.61 -19.29
C LEU A 390 24.33 13.55 -18.22
N VAL A 391 24.94 12.43 -18.59
CA VAL A 391 25.46 11.41 -17.68
C VAL A 391 26.94 11.24 -17.95
N THR A 392 27.75 11.43 -16.90
CA THR A 392 29.22 11.41 -17.01
C THR A 392 29.79 10.21 -16.26
N PHE A 393 30.63 9.43 -16.94
CA PHE A 393 31.32 8.27 -16.40
C PHE A 393 32.77 8.58 -16.05
N ASP A 394 33.29 7.93 -15.00
CA ASP A 394 34.70 7.96 -14.62
C ASP A 394 35.54 6.96 -15.47
N SER A 395 36.85 6.92 -15.21
CA SER A 395 37.76 5.98 -15.88
C SER A 395 37.48 4.50 -15.61
N ASN A 396 36.68 4.18 -14.58
CA ASN A 396 36.24 2.83 -14.25
C ASN A 396 34.86 2.52 -14.86
N GLY A 397 34.31 3.44 -15.65
CA GLY A 397 32.99 3.36 -16.26
C GLY A 397 31.83 3.37 -15.27
N LYS A 398 32.02 3.93 -14.08
CA LYS A 398 30.93 4.20 -13.14
C LYS A 398 30.40 5.61 -13.35
N VAL A 399 29.10 5.83 -13.17
CA VAL A 399 28.52 7.17 -13.15
C VAL A 399 29.15 8.02 -12.05
N SER A 400 29.66 9.18 -12.46
CA SER A 400 30.37 10.16 -11.64
C SER A 400 29.61 11.48 -11.50
N ASP A 401 28.81 11.85 -12.50
CA ASP A 401 27.91 13.01 -12.50
C ASP A 401 26.65 12.69 -13.33
N GLY A 402 25.54 13.36 -13.02
CA GLY A 402 24.24 13.08 -13.65
C GLY A 402 23.66 11.73 -13.27
N ALA A 403 23.85 11.30 -12.02
CA ALA A 403 23.35 10.00 -11.53
C ALA A 403 21.81 9.94 -11.45
N ASP A 404 21.18 11.07 -11.19
CA ASP A 404 19.72 11.21 -11.16
C ASP A 404 19.30 12.31 -12.14
N ALA A 405 18.21 12.07 -12.86
CA ALA A 405 17.55 13.07 -13.69
C ALA A 405 16.06 13.11 -13.38
N ILE A 406 15.43 14.26 -13.59
CA ILE A 406 13.97 14.40 -13.44
C ILE A 406 13.41 14.83 -14.80
N PHE A 407 12.33 14.20 -15.22
CA PHE A 407 11.52 14.64 -16.34
C PHE A 407 10.05 14.65 -15.94
N ASP A 408 9.30 15.55 -16.55
CA ASP A 408 7.89 15.75 -16.29
C ASP A 408 7.11 15.37 -17.55
N VAL A 409 6.05 14.56 -17.42
CA VAL A 409 5.13 14.26 -18.50
C VAL A 409 3.81 14.96 -18.23
N THR A 410 3.38 15.86 -19.12
CA THR A 410 2.13 16.59 -18.92
C THR A 410 0.94 15.70 -19.31
N ARG A 411 -0.10 15.67 -18.46
CA ARG A 411 -1.29 14.79 -18.61
C ARG A 411 -2.60 15.58 -18.57
N ASN A 412 -2.64 16.77 -19.17
CA ASN A 412 -3.79 17.70 -19.13
C ASN A 412 -5.04 17.18 -19.87
N ASN A 413 -4.88 16.19 -20.75
CA ASN A 413 -5.98 15.57 -21.48
C ASN A 413 -6.65 14.41 -20.71
N THR A 414 -6.20 14.11 -19.49
CA THR A 414 -6.78 13.08 -18.62
C THR A 414 -7.12 13.65 -17.24
N ALA A 415 -7.82 12.87 -16.40
CA ALA A 415 -8.08 13.22 -15.00
C ALA A 415 -6.93 12.82 -14.05
N ALA A 416 -5.78 12.41 -14.61
CA ALA A 416 -4.61 12.05 -13.82
C ALA A 416 -3.94 13.30 -13.23
N VAL A 417 -3.10 13.09 -12.21
CA VAL A 417 -2.24 14.15 -11.67
C VAL A 417 -1.29 14.62 -12.77
N SER A 418 -1.26 15.93 -13.02
CA SER A 418 -0.47 16.57 -14.08
C SER A 418 0.28 17.79 -13.50
N PRO A 419 1.59 17.96 -13.77
CA PRO A 419 2.45 17.05 -14.52
C PRO A 419 2.82 15.79 -13.70
N MET A 420 3.05 14.69 -14.40
CA MET A 420 3.62 13.47 -13.83
C MET A 420 5.14 13.59 -13.79
N GLN A 421 5.69 13.77 -12.59
CA GLN A 421 7.14 13.87 -12.39
C GLN A 421 7.76 12.49 -12.15
N VAL A 422 8.82 12.17 -12.91
CA VAL A 422 9.55 10.90 -12.81
C VAL A 422 11.05 11.16 -12.62
N THR A 423 11.62 10.50 -11.62
CA THR A 423 13.07 10.46 -11.39
C THR A 423 13.68 9.26 -12.09
N VAL A 424 14.77 9.46 -12.82
CA VAL A 424 15.55 8.44 -13.52
C VAL A 424 16.85 8.22 -12.79
N ASP A 425 17.09 7.01 -12.31
CA ASP A 425 18.36 6.58 -11.74
C ASP A 425 19.24 5.92 -12.82
N PHE A 426 20.39 6.54 -13.08
CA PHE A 426 21.39 6.06 -14.04
C PHE A 426 22.54 5.29 -13.39
N ARG A 427 22.56 5.08 -12.07
CA ARG A 427 23.70 4.46 -11.35
C ARG A 427 24.03 3.04 -11.82
N GLN A 428 23.08 2.31 -12.40
CA GLN A 428 23.30 0.98 -12.97
C GLN A 428 23.84 1.00 -14.40
N LEU A 429 24.01 2.19 -15.00
CA LEU A 429 24.70 2.31 -16.27
C LEU A 429 26.20 2.09 -16.09
N SER A 430 26.76 1.31 -17.01
CA SER A 430 28.20 1.12 -17.18
C SER A 430 28.69 1.91 -18.39
N GLY A 431 29.71 2.74 -18.18
CA GLY A 431 30.51 3.35 -19.26
C GLY A 431 31.52 2.39 -19.88
N ILE A 432 31.43 1.09 -19.57
CA ILE A 432 32.26 0.03 -20.17
C ILE A 432 31.36 -0.85 -21.03
N SER A 433 31.48 -0.69 -22.35
CA SER A 433 31.01 -1.67 -23.33
C SER A 433 32.14 -2.03 -24.29
N SER A 434 32.08 -3.23 -24.84
CA SER A 434 33.01 -3.66 -25.90
C SER A 434 32.48 -3.19 -27.27
N ALA A 435 33.39 -2.89 -28.21
CA ALA A 435 32.99 -2.45 -29.55
C ALA A 435 32.11 -3.47 -30.31
N SER A 436 32.18 -4.76 -29.96
CA SER A 436 31.31 -5.80 -30.52
C SER A 436 29.92 -5.86 -29.88
N ALA A 437 29.77 -5.38 -28.64
CA ALA A 437 28.50 -5.35 -27.92
C ALA A 437 27.71 -4.06 -28.23
N GLY A 438 28.40 -2.98 -28.57
CA GLY A 438 27.77 -1.67 -28.84
C GLY A 438 27.17 -1.05 -27.57
N SER A 439 26.48 0.08 -27.73
CA SER A 439 25.72 0.70 -26.64
C SER A 439 24.32 0.07 -26.50
N SER A 440 23.95 -0.35 -25.29
CA SER A 440 22.61 -0.82 -24.97
C SER A 440 22.15 -0.27 -23.62
N ILE A 441 20.88 0.11 -23.56
CA ILE A 441 20.20 0.56 -22.35
C ILE A 441 18.83 -0.10 -22.27
N SER A 442 18.34 -0.30 -21.06
CA SER A 442 17.01 -0.85 -20.78
C SER A 442 16.53 -0.42 -19.40
N LEU A 443 15.21 -0.30 -19.24
CA LEU A 443 14.59 -0.15 -17.91
C LEU A 443 14.84 -1.42 -17.08
N SER A 444 15.50 -1.31 -15.93
CA SER A 444 15.69 -2.43 -14.99
C SER A 444 14.53 -2.56 -14.02
N SER A 445 14.06 -1.45 -13.47
CA SER A 445 12.98 -1.43 -12.49
C SER A 445 12.21 -0.11 -12.53
N GLN A 446 10.96 -0.15 -12.08
CA GLN A 446 10.12 1.03 -11.84
C GLN A 446 9.22 0.77 -10.63
N ASP A 447 8.73 1.84 -10.01
CA ASP A 447 7.82 1.78 -8.87
C ASP A 447 6.34 1.96 -9.22
N GLY A 448 6.00 2.27 -10.48
CA GLY A 448 4.62 2.35 -10.93
C GLY A 448 4.02 1.01 -11.34
N SER A 449 2.69 0.94 -11.34
CA SER A 449 1.94 -0.24 -11.77
C SER A 449 0.65 0.12 -12.50
N ASP A 450 0.16 -0.85 -13.25
CA ASP A 450 -1.22 -0.87 -13.72
C ASP A 450 -2.23 -0.98 -12.56
N PRO A 451 -3.52 -0.67 -12.79
CA PRO A 451 -4.55 -0.83 -11.78
C PRO A 451 -4.68 -2.30 -11.37
N GLY A 452 -4.51 -2.57 -10.08
CA GLY A 452 -4.67 -3.90 -9.51
C GLY A 452 -5.88 -3.98 -8.60
N THR A 453 -6.46 -5.17 -8.52
CA THR A 453 -7.57 -5.50 -7.63
C THR A 453 -7.04 -6.09 -6.32
N LEU A 454 -7.67 -5.77 -5.18
CA LEU A 454 -7.30 -6.38 -3.91
C LEU A 454 -7.68 -7.87 -3.90
N THR A 455 -6.67 -8.77 -3.84
CA THR A 455 -6.90 -10.22 -3.91
C THR A 455 -6.78 -10.92 -2.56
N ASN A 456 -5.89 -10.44 -1.70
CA ASN A 456 -5.61 -11.07 -0.42
C ASN A 456 -5.24 -10.02 0.64
N PHE A 457 -5.19 -10.42 1.90
CA PHE A 457 -4.70 -9.59 2.98
C PHE A 457 -3.87 -10.41 3.97
N VAL A 458 -2.95 -9.75 4.66
CA VAL A 458 -2.14 -10.32 5.73
C VAL A 458 -2.18 -9.38 6.92
N ILE A 459 -2.29 -9.94 8.12
CA ILE A 459 -2.25 -9.18 9.36
C ILE A 459 -0.92 -9.48 10.05
N ASP A 460 -0.18 -8.43 10.42
CA ASP A 460 1.11 -8.57 11.09
C ASP A 460 0.97 -8.65 12.63
N GLU A 461 2.09 -8.86 13.31
CA GLU A 461 2.13 -8.98 14.77
C GLU A 461 1.74 -7.69 15.52
N THR A 462 1.87 -6.55 14.83
CA THR A 462 1.47 -5.23 15.33
C THR A 462 0.00 -4.93 15.06
N GLY A 463 -0.72 -5.87 14.43
CA GLY A 463 -2.13 -5.74 14.06
C GLY A 463 -2.38 -4.93 12.81
N ILE A 464 -1.35 -4.53 12.05
CA ILE A 464 -1.50 -3.83 10.78
C ILE A 464 -1.99 -4.83 9.74
N ILE A 465 -3.02 -4.44 9.01
CA ILE A 465 -3.65 -5.20 7.96
C ILE A 465 -3.10 -4.67 6.64
N ASN A 466 -2.36 -5.51 5.92
CA ASN A 466 -1.78 -5.18 4.63
C ASN A 466 -2.54 -5.95 3.54
N GLY A 467 -3.16 -5.21 2.64
CA GLY A 467 -3.78 -5.75 1.42
C GLY A 467 -2.73 -6.03 0.35
N VAL A 468 -2.88 -7.17 -0.32
CA VAL A 468 -2.04 -7.62 -1.43
C VAL A 468 -2.89 -7.59 -2.71
N PHE A 469 -2.44 -6.81 -3.67
CA PHE A 469 -3.10 -6.63 -4.95
C PHE A 469 -2.51 -7.58 -6.00
N ASP A 470 -3.28 -7.90 -7.05
CA ASP A 470 -2.83 -8.76 -8.16
C ASP A 470 -1.66 -8.17 -8.97
N ASN A 471 -1.54 -6.84 -9.01
CA ASN A 471 -0.40 -6.10 -9.58
C ASN A 471 0.85 -6.14 -8.69
N GLY A 472 0.82 -6.87 -7.57
CA GLY A 472 1.95 -7.03 -6.64
C GLY A 472 2.14 -5.88 -5.64
N ILE A 473 1.28 -4.87 -5.68
CA ILE A 473 1.30 -3.78 -4.69
C ILE A 473 0.82 -4.28 -3.34
N ILE A 474 1.41 -3.74 -2.29
CA ILE A 474 0.97 -3.90 -0.91
C ILE A 474 0.56 -2.53 -0.37
N ARG A 475 -0.64 -2.43 0.21
CA ARG A 475 -1.13 -1.23 0.91
C ARG A 475 -1.67 -1.57 2.29
N THR A 476 -1.47 -0.69 3.25
CA THR A 476 -2.07 -0.82 4.56
C THR A 476 -3.55 -0.45 4.49
N LEU A 477 -4.43 -1.32 4.98
CA LEU A 477 -5.89 -1.13 4.99
C LEU A 477 -6.41 -0.68 6.36
N GLY A 478 -5.61 -0.88 7.41
CA GLY A 478 -5.97 -0.49 8.78
C GLY A 478 -5.09 -1.17 9.81
N GLN A 479 -5.36 -0.93 11.09
CA GLN A 479 -4.68 -1.55 12.21
C GLN A 479 -5.66 -1.93 13.31
N VAL A 480 -5.69 -3.20 13.71
CA VAL A 480 -6.49 -3.69 14.84
C VAL A 480 -5.96 -3.09 16.14
N THR A 481 -6.88 -2.65 17.01
CA THR A 481 -6.53 -2.13 18.34
C THR A 481 -6.91 -3.11 19.44
N LEU A 482 -6.14 -3.07 20.53
CA LEU A 482 -6.40 -3.85 21.73
C LEU A 482 -6.79 -2.94 22.88
N ALA A 483 -7.70 -3.42 23.73
CA ALA A 483 -8.00 -2.78 25.01
C ALA A 483 -7.32 -3.51 26.15
N ARG A 484 -6.82 -2.74 27.12
CA ARG A 484 -6.35 -3.24 28.41
C ARG A 484 -7.15 -2.61 29.53
N PHE A 485 -7.23 -3.33 30.64
CA PHE A 485 -7.90 -2.85 31.84
C PHE A 485 -6.92 -2.87 33.00
N SER A 486 -7.03 -1.87 33.88
CA SER A 486 -6.23 -1.84 35.11
C SER A 486 -6.59 -3.01 36.02
N ASN A 487 -7.86 -3.42 36.00
CA ASN A 487 -8.35 -4.57 36.75
C ASN A 487 -9.29 -5.45 35.89
N PRO A 488 -8.77 -6.46 35.18
CA PRO A 488 -9.61 -7.37 34.38
C PRO A 488 -10.68 -8.11 35.18
N GLN A 489 -10.49 -8.34 36.49
CA GLN A 489 -11.47 -9.01 37.35
C GLN A 489 -12.75 -8.18 37.55
N GLY A 490 -12.70 -6.87 37.29
CA GLY A 490 -13.86 -5.98 37.36
C GLY A 490 -14.74 -6.01 36.11
N LEU A 491 -14.35 -6.74 35.06
CA LEU A 491 -15.11 -6.85 33.81
C LEU A 491 -16.39 -7.65 34.01
N LEU A 492 -17.46 -7.20 33.37
CA LEU A 492 -18.76 -7.87 33.38
C LEU A 492 -18.91 -8.71 32.12
N GLU A 493 -19.31 -9.97 32.26
CA GLU A 493 -19.58 -10.82 31.10
C GLU A 493 -20.88 -10.38 30.41
N SER A 494 -20.84 -10.23 29.09
CA SER A 494 -21.95 -9.81 28.24
C SER A 494 -22.42 -10.93 27.30
N GLY A 495 -22.12 -12.18 27.66
CA GLY A 495 -22.47 -13.38 26.90
C GLY A 495 -21.50 -13.67 25.75
N SER A 496 -21.53 -14.92 25.26
CA SER A 496 -20.79 -15.37 24.08
C SER A 496 -19.29 -15.02 24.09
N GLY A 497 -18.65 -15.08 25.26
CA GLY A 497 -17.23 -14.78 25.43
C GLY A 497 -16.85 -13.30 25.37
N THR A 498 -17.85 -12.39 25.39
CA THR A 498 -17.63 -10.94 25.39
C THR A 498 -17.75 -10.34 26.80
N PHE A 499 -17.05 -9.23 27.01
CA PHE A 499 -16.97 -8.50 28.27
C PHE A 499 -17.33 -7.04 28.07
N ARG A 500 -17.86 -6.41 29.12
CA ARG A 500 -18.14 -4.97 29.20
C ARG A 500 -17.37 -4.37 30.38
N GLU A 501 -17.10 -3.08 30.28
CA GLU A 501 -16.54 -2.30 31.38
C GLU A 501 -17.45 -2.40 32.61
N GLY A 502 -16.85 -2.70 33.77
CA GLY A 502 -17.51 -2.62 35.06
C GLY A 502 -16.94 -1.49 35.90
N VAL A 503 -17.67 -1.07 36.93
CA VAL A 503 -17.24 0.03 37.81
C VAL A 503 -15.86 -0.21 38.47
N SER A 504 -15.48 -1.47 38.64
CA SER A 504 -14.22 -1.88 39.27
C SER A 504 -13.12 -2.23 38.25
N SER A 505 -13.42 -2.32 36.94
CA SER A 505 -12.39 -2.58 35.92
C SER A 505 -11.54 -1.35 35.61
N GLY A 506 -12.14 -0.17 35.80
CA GLY A 506 -11.66 1.08 35.24
C GLY A 506 -11.95 1.17 33.74
N PRO A 507 -11.72 2.34 33.13
CA PRO A 507 -11.94 2.56 31.71
C PRO A 507 -10.97 1.74 30.86
N PRO A 508 -11.36 1.37 29.62
CA PRO A 508 -10.46 0.70 28.69
C PRO A 508 -9.30 1.62 28.30
N PHE A 509 -8.08 1.11 28.43
CA PHE A 509 -6.89 1.72 27.85
C PHE A 509 -6.63 1.11 26.48
N LEU A 510 -6.91 1.87 25.42
CA LEU A 510 -6.68 1.45 24.04
C LEU A 510 -5.20 1.58 23.68
N ALA A 511 -4.64 0.52 23.10
CA ALA A 511 -3.26 0.48 22.65
C ALA A 511 -3.14 -0.35 21.36
N THR A 512 -2.14 -0.01 20.55
CA THR A 512 -1.73 -0.87 19.43
C THR A 512 -1.04 -2.13 19.99
N PRO A 513 -1.20 -3.30 19.37
CA PRO A 513 -0.48 -4.51 19.74
C PRO A 513 1.03 -4.30 19.89
N GLY A 514 1.64 -4.95 20.87
CA GLY A 514 3.07 -4.87 21.18
C GLY A 514 3.52 -3.58 21.88
N ASN A 515 2.65 -2.57 22.03
CA ASN A 515 2.98 -1.29 22.66
C ASN A 515 2.23 -1.08 23.98
N PHE A 516 2.80 -0.23 24.84
CA PHE A 516 2.19 0.17 26.12
C PHE A 516 1.69 -1.01 26.96
N GLY A 517 2.41 -2.14 26.93
CA GLY A 517 2.09 -3.36 27.67
C GLY A 517 0.93 -4.19 27.10
N ALA A 518 0.42 -3.86 25.91
CA ALA A 518 -0.46 -4.75 25.16
C ALA A 518 0.35 -5.89 24.54
N GLY A 519 -0.26 -7.07 24.49
CA GLY A 519 0.25 -8.23 23.77
C GLY A 519 0.36 -8.00 22.27
N THR A 520 1.00 -8.92 21.57
CA THR A 520 1.07 -8.96 20.11
C THR A 520 -0.11 -9.73 19.54
N ILE A 521 -0.38 -9.56 18.25
CA ILE A 521 -1.37 -10.37 17.53
C ILE A 521 -0.62 -11.48 16.80
N GLN A 522 -1.23 -12.66 16.71
CA GLN A 522 -0.80 -13.70 15.80
C GLN A 522 -1.94 -13.97 14.82
N ALA A 523 -1.68 -13.70 13.54
CA ALA A 523 -2.63 -13.95 12.46
C ALA A 523 -2.69 -15.43 12.09
N GLY A 524 -3.85 -15.88 11.63
CA GLY A 524 -4.09 -17.28 11.31
C GLY A 524 -3.97 -18.17 12.54
N ALA A 525 -4.41 -17.69 13.71
CA ALA A 525 -4.33 -18.43 14.97
C ALA A 525 -5.54 -18.15 15.85
N ILE A 526 -5.84 -19.09 16.75
CA ILE A 526 -6.94 -18.97 17.71
C ILE A 526 -6.42 -19.34 19.10
N GLU A 527 -6.80 -18.53 20.10
CA GLU A 527 -6.59 -18.85 21.51
C GLU A 527 -7.66 -19.86 21.99
N LEU A 528 -7.23 -20.99 22.56
CA LEU A 528 -8.11 -21.98 23.16
C LEU A 528 -8.54 -21.59 24.58
N SER A 529 -9.52 -22.33 25.11
CA SER A 529 -9.88 -22.28 26.53
C SER A 529 -8.67 -22.58 27.43
N ASN A 530 -8.52 -21.83 28.52
CA ASN A 530 -7.51 -22.15 29.55
C ASN A 530 -8.01 -23.19 30.58
N THR A 531 -9.16 -23.81 30.35
CA THR A 531 -9.69 -24.89 31.22
C THR A 531 -8.85 -26.16 31.10
N ASP A 532 -8.26 -26.61 32.22
CA ASP A 532 -7.72 -27.97 32.36
C ASP A 532 -8.84 -28.94 32.79
N ILE A 533 -9.35 -29.75 31.85
CA ILE A 533 -10.43 -30.71 32.11
C ILE A 533 -10.02 -31.72 33.18
N GLY A 534 -8.78 -32.21 33.16
CA GLY A 534 -8.31 -33.23 34.09
C GLY A 534 -8.33 -32.72 35.53
N ARG A 535 -7.82 -31.50 35.74
CA ARG A 535 -7.85 -30.84 37.04
C ARG A 535 -9.27 -30.51 37.50
N ASN A 536 -10.10 -29.92 36.63
CA ASN A 536 -11.48 -29.59 36.98
C ASN A 536 -12.31 -30.84 37.34
N LEU A 537 -12.09 -31.98 36.69
CA LEU A 537 -12.76 -33.25 37.04
C LEU A 537 -12.34 -33.77 38.42
N VAL A 538 -11.06 -33.67 38.78
CA VAL A 538 -10.59 -34.05 40.12
C VAL A 538 -11.21 -33.14 41.17
N ASP A 539 -11.20 -31.83 40.94
CA ASP A 539 -11.81 -30.84 41.85
C ASP A 539 -13.32 -31.05 41.98
N LEU A 540 -14.00 -31.48 40.91
CA LEU A 540 -15.42 -31.81 40.91
C LEU A 540 -15.71 -33.06 41.77
N ILE A 541 -14.84 -34.07 41.71
CA ILE A 541 -14.93 -35.26 42.57
C ILE A 541 -14.73 -34.87 44.04
N VAL A 542 -13.78 -33.97 44.33
CA VAL A 542 -13.56 -33.48 45.69
C VAL A 542 -14.77 -32.68 46.20
N ALA A 543 -15.28 -31.74 45.40
CA ALA A 543 -16.45 -30.93 45.75
C ALA A 543 -17.71 -31.79 45.97
N SER A 544 -17.96 -32.78 45.11
CA SER A 544 -19.09 -33.71 45.27
C SER A 544 -18.94 -34.63 46.49
N THR A 545 -17.70 -35.01 46.84
CA THR A 545 -17.40 -35.78 48.06
C THR A 545 -17.66 -34.92 49.30
N ASN A 546 -17.24 -33.66 49.29
CA ASN A 546 -17.49 -32.70 50.37
C ASN A 546 -18.99 -32.41 50.54
N TYR A 547 -19.71 -32.23 49.43
CA TYR A 547 -21.17 -32.09 49.43
C TYR A 547 -21.86 -33.28 50.13
N ARG A 548 -21.49 -34.52 49.76
CA ARG A 548 -22.00 -35.74 50.40
C ARG A 548 -21.59 -35.85 51.88
N GLY A 549 -20.38 -35.41 52.22
CA GLY A 549 -19.90 -35.34 53.60
C GLY A 549 -20.76 -34.42 54.46
N ASN A 550 -21.05 -33.20 53.97
CA ASN A 550 -21.90 -32.24 54.65
C ASN A 550 -23.35 -32.75 54.79
N ALA A 551 -23.89 -33.42 53.77
CA ALA A 551 -25.21 -34.05 53.83
C ALA A 551 -25.29 -35.15 54.91
N ARG A 552 -24.23 -35.96 55.07
CA ARG A 552 -24.16 -36.98 56.15
C ARG A 552 -24.15 -36.36 57.54
N VAL A 553 -23.54 -35.19 57.73
CA VAL A 553 -23.59 -34.50 59.04
C VAL A 553 -25.03 -34.10 59.37
N ILE A 554 -25.80 -33.65 58.38
CA ILE A 554 -27.22 -33.32 58.57
C ILE A 554 -28.02 -34.55 58.98
N SER A 555 -27.83 -35.70 58.32
CA SER A 555 -28.54 -36.93 58.69
C SER A 555 -28.15 -37.42 60.09
N SER A 556 -26.87 -37.36 60.47
CA SER A 556 -26.45 -37.74 61.83
C SER A 556 -27.01 -36.79 62.91
N VAL A 557 -27.14 -35.49 62.62
CA VAL A 557 -27.81 -34.57 63.56
C VAL A 557 -29.31 -34.87 63.66
N GLN A 558 -29.97 -35.24 62.56
CA GLN A 558 -31.37 -35.67 62.58
C GLN A 558 -31.57 -36.91 63.46
N GLU A 559 -30.74 -37.94 63.29
CA GLU A 559 -30.77 -39.14 64.12
C GLU A 559 -30.62 -38.81 65.61
N LEU A 560 -29.68 -37.93 65.98
CA LEU A 560 -29.50 -37.49 67.37
C LEU A 560 -30.70 -36.70 67.92
N VAL A 561 -31.35 -35.89 67.08
CA VAL A 561 -32.57 -35.16 67.46
C VAL A 561 -33.73 -36.12 67.69
N ASP A 562 -33.86 -37.13 66.83
CA ASP A 562 -34.90 -38.16 66.93
C ASP A 562 -34.70 -39.02 68.20
N GLU A 563 -33.46 -39.43 68.49
CA GLU A 563 -33.12 -40.13 69.74
C GLU A 563 -33.41 -39.27 70.98
N LEU A 564 -33.09 -37.98 70.95
CA LEU A 564 -33.41 -37.05 72.05
C LEU A 564 -34.91 -36.88 72.25
N LEU A 565 -35.69 -36.86 71.17
CA LEU A 565 -37.15 -36.81 71.21
C LEU A 565 -37.76 -38.07 71.82
N ILE A 566 -37.14 -39.23 71.60
CA ILE A 566 -37.53 -40.51 72.19
C ILE A 566 -37.18 -40.57 73.68
N LEU A 567 -36.02 -40.04 74.09
CA LEU A 567 -35.58 -39.95 75.50
C LEU A 567 -36.37 -38.92 76.33
N GLY A 568 -36.95 -37.91 75.68
CA GLY A 568 -37.75 -36.86 76.32
C GLY A 568 -39.22 -37.23 76.58
N ARG A 569 -39.65 -38.44 76.22
CA ARG A 569 -40.96 -39.03 76.54
C ARG A 569 -40.80 -40.09 77.63
#